data_AF-A0A3M3Q5Q1-F1
#
_entry.id   AF-A0A3M3Q5Q1-F1
#
_cell.length_a   1.000
_cell.length_b   1.000
_cell.length_c   1.000
_cell.angle_alpha   90.00
_cell.angle_beta   90.00
_cell.angle_gamma   90.00
#
_symmetry.space_group_name_H-M   'P 1'
#
loop_
_entity.id
_entity.type
_entity.pdbx_description
1 polymer ?
#
loop_
_entity_poly.entity_id
_entity_poly.type
_entity_poly.pdbx_seq_one_letter_code
_entity_poly.pdbx_strand_id
1 'polypeptide(L)'
;MLIAASIFVVTLVLVIWQPKGLGVGWSAAAGAVLALLTGVVSLGDVPVVWHIVWNATATFIAVIIISLLLDEAGFFKWAALHVARWGQGKGGRLYALMILLGAAVSALFANDGAALILTPIVIAMLTALRFSPASTLAFVMAAGFIADTASLPMAVSNLVNIVSADFFGVGFGEYASVMWPVNLVAVAATLFMLWMFYRKDIPAQYDSNQLEAPDAVIRDRATFIAGWWVLGLLLVGLFALEPLRLSIPV
;
A
#
# COMPACT_ATOMS: atom_id res chain seq x y z
N MET A 1 36.24 3.16 4.19
CA MET A 1 35.22 3.62 3.22
C MET A 1 35.04 2.67 2.04
N LEU A 2 36.10 2.24 1.33
CA LEU A 2 35.95 1.32 0.19
C LEU A 2 35.25 0.00 0.55
N ILE A 3 35.64 -0.66 1.64
CA ILE A 3 35.01 -1.91 2.10
C ILE A 3 33.52 -1.71 2.38
N ALA A 4 33.16 -0.64 3.11
CA ALA A 4 31.78 -0.29 3.40
C ALA A 4 30.95 -0.06 2.12
N ALA A 5 31.49 0.71 1.18
CA ALA A 5 30.84 0.97 -0.10
C ALA A 5 30.68 -0.31 -0.93
N SER A 6 31.68 -1.19 -0.94
CA SER A 6 31.59 -2.49 -1.63
C SER A 6 30.52 -3.38 -1.01
N ILE A 7 30.47 -3.50 0.32
CA ILE A 7 29.43 -4.27 1.01
C ILE A 7 28.05 -3.71 0.68
N PHE A 8 27.89 -2.39 0.74
CA PHE A 8 26.64 -1.72 0.39
C PHE A 8 26.21 -2.00 -1.05
N VAL A 9 27.09 -1.79 -2.03
CA VAL A 9 26.78 -2.01 -3.46
C VAL A 9 26.45 -3.48 -3.72
N VAL A 10 27.22 -4.42 -3.18
CA VAL A 10 26.95 -5.86 -3.37
C VAL A 10 25.61 -6.24 -2.73
N THR A 11 25.35 -5.77 -1.51
CA THR A 11 24.08 -6.04 -0.81
C THR A 11 22.91 -5.47 -1.60
N LEU A 12 23.02 -4.23 -2.10
CA LEU A 12 21.99 -3.58 -2.89
C LEU A 12 21.72 -4.33 -4.21
N VAL A 13 22.77 -4.76 -4.91
CA VAL A 13 22.64 -5.57 -6.13
C VAL A 13 21.92 -6.88 -5.83
N LEU A 14 22.25 -7.58 -4.73
CA LEU A 14 21.57 -8.81 -4.36
C LEU A 14 20.10 -8.60 -3.96
N VAL A 15 19.79 -7.49 -3.29
CA VAL A 15 18.41 -7.11 -2.92
C VAL A 15 17.55 -6.79 -4.14
N ILE A 16 18.11 -6.09 -5.14
CA ILE A 16 17.38 -5.71 -6.36
C ILE A 16 17.28 -6.90 -7.33
N TRP A 17 18.37 -7.64 -7.53
CA TRP A 17 18.41 -8.73 -8.52
C TRP A 17 17.77 -10.02 -8.00
N GLN A 18 17.85 -10.31 -6.69
CA GLN A 18 17.28 -11.52 -6.06
C GLN A 18 17.61 -12.82 -6.85
N PRO A 19 18.91 -13.10 -7.11
CA PRO A 19 19.30 -14.22 -7.95
C PRO A 19 18.74 -15.54 -7.39
N LYS A 20 18.10 -16.34 -8.26
CA LYS A 20 17.44 -17.62 -7.89
C LYS A 20 16.36 -17.47 -6.80
N GLY A 21 15.71 -16.30 -6.70
CA GLY A 21 14.67 -16.04 -5.69
C GLY A 21 15.24 -15.86 -4.28
N LEU A 22 16.50 -15.43 -4.17
CA LEU A 22 17.11 -15.15 -2.88
C LEU A 22 16.37 -14.00 -2.20
N GLY A 23 15.74 -14.29 -1.06
CA GLY A 23 14.91 -13.33 -0.35
C GLY A 23 15.70 -12.12 0.14
N VAL A 24 15.08 -10.93 0.06
CA VAL A 24 15.68 -9.64 0.45
C VAL A 24 16.30 -9.68 1.85
N GLY A 25 15.64 -10.33 2.80
CA GLY A 25 16.14 -10.47 4.18
C GLY A 25 17.46 -11.24 4.29
N TRP A 26 17.68 -12.26 3.46
CA TRP A 26 18.93 -13.02 3.44
C TRP A 26 20.09 -12.20 2.88
N SER A 27 19.86 -11.47 1.79
CA SER A 27 20.83 -10.51 1.23
C SER A 27 21.24 -9.48 2.27
N ALA A 28 20.25 -8.85 2.93
CA ALA A 28 20.49 -7.83 3.95
C ALA A 28 21.23 -8.39 5.18
N ALA A 29 20.84 -9.58 5.66
CA ALA A 29 21.50 -10.24 6.79
C ALA A 29 22.95 -10.61 6.46
N ALA A 30 23.21 -11.14 5.26
CA ALA A 30 24.57 -11.42 4.80
C ALA A 30 25.43 -10.14 4.73
N GLY A 31 24.87 -9.05 4.20
CA GLY A 31 25.53 -7.74 4.19
C GLY A 31 25.86 -7.23 5.60
N ALA A 32 24.92 -7.34 6.54
CA ALA A 32 25.12 -6.95 7.94
C ALA A 32 26.21 -7.80 8.63
N VAL A 33 26.20 -9.12 8.42
CA VAL A 33 27.23 -10.03 8.96
C VAL A 33 28.60 -9.69 8.37
N LEU A 34 28.69 -9.43 7.05
CA LEU A 34 29.94 -9.02 6.42
C LEU A 34 30.45 -7.68 6.98
N ALA A 35 29.56 -6.73 7.25
CA ALA A 35 29.92 -5.44 7.84
C ALA A 35 30.48 -5.59 9.27
N LEU A 36 29.91 -6.50 10.07
CA LEU A 36 30.42 -6.85 11.40
C LEU A 36 31.78 -7.55 11.33
N LEU A 37 31.92 -8.56 10.45
CA LEU A 37 33.16 -9.34 10.31
C LEU A 37 34.34 -8.49 9.79
N THR A 38 34.05 -7.49 8.95
CA THR A 38 35.07 -6.58 8.42
C THR A 38 35.36 -5.40 9.34
N GLY A 39 34.67 -5.28 10.47
CA GLY A 39 34.83 -4.18 11.43
C GLY A 39 34.37 -2.82 10.90
N VAL A 40 33.61 -2.81 9.79
CA VAL A 40 32.99 -1.58 9.26
C VAL A 40 31.90 -1.07 10.21
N VAL A 41 31.22 -2.00 10.86
CA VAL A 41 30.19 -1.75 11.88
C VAL A 41 30.54 -2.55 13.12
N SER A 42 30.28 -1.99 14.29
CA SER A 42 30.46 -2.62 15.59
C SER A 42 29.11 -3.01 16.20
N LEU A 43 29.12 -3.87 17.22
CA LEU A 43 27.90 -4.16 17.98
C LEU A 43 27.33 -2.91 18.69
N GLY A 44 28.17 -1.89 18.93
CA GLY A 44 27.75 -0.61 19.50
C GLY A 44 26.91 0.25 18.56
N ASP A 45 26.92 -0.05 17.25
CA ASP A 45 26.11 0.66 16.25
C ASP A 45 24.69 0.07 16.13
N VAL A 46 24.47 -1.14 16.64
CA VAL A 46 23.16 -1.82 16.59
C VAL A 46 22.05 -1.00 17.27
N PRO A 47 22.25 -0.42 18.48
CA PRO A 47 21.25 0.47 19.08
C PRO A 47 20.94 1.69 18.21
N VAL A 48 21.93 2.26 17.53
CA VAL A 48 21.75 3.42 16.65
C VAL A 48 20.85 3.04 15.47
N VAL A 49 21.15 1.92 14.80
CA VAL A 49 20.32 1.40 13.70
C VAL A 49 18.91 1.08 14.20
N TRP A 50 18.80 0.43 15.35
CA TRP A 50 17.51 0.11 15.97
C TRP A 50 16.68 1.36 16.19
N HIS A 51 17.25 2.42 16.77
CA HIS A 51 16.56 3.69 17.02
C HIS A 51 16.03 4.36 15.74
N ILE A 52 16.64 4.12 14.58
CA ILE A 52 16.20 4.65 13.29
C ILE A 52 15.03 3.85 12.70
N VAL A 53 14.99 2.53 12.90
CA VAL A 53 14.06 1.65 12.14
C VAL A 53 12.94 1.04 12.98
N TRP A 54 13.08 0.97 14.30
CA TRP A 54 12.11 0.25 15.16
C TRP A 54 10.69 0.79 15.01
N ASN A 55 10.59 2.12 14.93
CA ASN A 55 9.34 2.86 14.89
C ASN A 55 8.58 2.55 13.60
N ALA A 56 9.25 2.82 12.48
CA ALA A 56 8.78 2.50 11.14
C ALA A 56 8.43 1.01 10.98
N THR A 57 9.25 0.12 11.53
CA THR A 57 9.01 -1.33 11.45
C THR A 57 7.75 -1.73 12.22
N ALA A 58 7.58 -1.24 13.45
CA ALA A 58 6.43 -1.56 14.28
C ALA A 58 5.13 -1.04 13.67
N THR A 59 5.12 0.21 13.19
CA THR A 59 3.95 0.81 12.54
C THR A 59 3.60 0.10 11.25
N PHE A 60 4.59 -0.23 10.43
CA PHE A 60 4.35 -0.98 9.20
C PHE A 60 3.73 -2.36 9.48
N ILE A 61 4.23 -3.09 10.48
CA ILE A 61 3.63 -4.36 10.93
C ILE A 61 2.20 -4.16 11.42
N ALA A 62 1.94 -3.13 12.23
CA ALA A 62 0.61 -2.85 12.75
C ALA A 62 -0.40 -2.57 11.62
N VAL A 63 -0.01 -1.75 10.64
CA VAL A 63 -0.84 -1.45 9.46
C VAL A 63 -1.11 -2.71 8.65
N ILE A 64 -0.09 -3.56 8.41
CA ILE A 64 -0.29 -4.84 7.71
C ILE A 64 -1.29 -5.74 8.45
N ILE A 65 -1.14 -5.88 9.77
CA ILE A 65 -2.06 -6.72 10.57
C ILE A 65 -3.49 -6.20 10.46
N ILE A 66 -3.69 -4.88 10.57
CA ILE A 66 -5.01 -4.26 10.45
C ILE A 66 -5.60 -4.48 9.06
N SER A 67 -4.81 -4.29 8.01
CA SER A 67 -5.23 -4.55 6.62
C SER A 67 -5.63 -6.01 6.41
N LEU A 68 -4.87 -6.97 6.93
CA LEU A 68 -5.20 -8.39 6.85
C LEU A 68 -6.49 -8.73 7.63
N LEU A 69 -6.68 -8.16 8.82
CA LEU A 69 -7.91 -8.35 9.60
C LEU A 69 -9.14 -7.78 8.88
N LEU A 70 -9.01 -6.62 8.24
CA LEU A 70 -10.07 -6.01 7.44
C LEU A 70 -10.40 -6.85 6.20
N ASP A 71 -9.38 -7.42 5.55
CA ASP A 71 -9.58 -8.31 4.41
C ASP A 71 -10.30 -9.60 4.81
N GLU A 72 -9.88 -10.22 5.91
CA GLU A 72 -10.55 -11.39 6.48
C GLU A 72 -12.00 -11.09 6.90
N ALA A 73 -12.30 -9.87 7.32
CA ALA A 73 -13.68 -9.41 7.57
C ALA A 73 -14.52 -9.22 6.29
N GLY A 74 -13.88 -9.23 5.12
CA GLY A 74 -14.50 -9.02 3.81
C GLY A 74 -14.59 -7.56 3.38
N PHE A 75 -13.89 -6.64 4.05
CA PHE A 75 -13.99 -5.18 3.80
C PHE A 75 -13.66 -4.80 2.36
N PHE A 76 -12.53 -5.26 1.84
CA PHE A 76 -12.08 -4.86 0.50
C PHE A 76 -12.96 -5.46 -0.60
N LYS A 77 -13.40 -6.71 -0.44
CA LYS A 77 -14.36 -7.34 -1.38
C LYS A 77 -15.70 -6.61 -1.34
N TRP A 78 -16.19 -6.24 -0.15
CA TRP A 78 -17.41 -5.46 0.03
C TRP A 78 -17.32 -4.08 -0.65
N ALA A 79 -16.18 -3.39 -0.50
CA ALA A 79 -15.95 -2.08 -1.11
C ALA A 79 -15.86 -2.18 -2.64
N ALA A 80 -15.13 -3.18 -3.15
CA ALA A 80 -15.01 -3.44 -4.58
C ALA A 80 -16.37 -3.73 -5.24
N LEU A 81 -17.23 -4.52 -4.59
CA LEU A 81 -18.59 -4.81 -5.11
C LEU A 81 -19.49 -3.57 -5.12
N HIS A 82 -19.40 -2.71 -4.10
CA HIS A 82 -20.11 -1.43 -4.09
C HIS A 82 -19.66 -0.51 -5.24
N VAL A 83 -18.36 -0.35 -5.37
CA VAL A 83 -17.74 0.44 -6.45
C VAL A 83 -18.15 -0.12 -7.81
N ALA A 84 -18.16 -1.45 -7.95
CA ALA A 84 -18.57 -2.09 -9.18
C ALA A 84 -20.05 -1.88 -9.52
N ARG A 85 -20.92 -1.68 -8.53
CA ARG A 85 -22.33 -1.32 -8.78
C ARG A 85 -22.50 0.16 -9.10
N TRP A 86 -21.69 1.04 -8.49
CA TRP A 86 -21.67 2.47 -8.82
C TRP A 86 -21.23 2.77 -10.25
N GLY A 87 -20.47 1.86 -10.88
CA GLY A 87 -20.15 1.98 -12.30
C GLY A 87 -21.37 1.88 -13.24
N GLN A 88 -22.54 1.43 -12.75
CA GLN A 88 -23.83 1.42 -13.46
C GLN A 88 -23.73 0.75 -14.85
N GLY A 89 -22.96 -0.33 -14.95
CA GLY A 89 -22.76 -1.08 -16.18
C GLY A 89 -21.93 -0.38 -17.25
N LYS A 90 -21.28 0.75 -16.96
CA LYS A 90 -20.36 1.46 -17.89
C LYS A 90 -18.90 1.15 -17.53
N GLY A 91 -18.18 0.43 -18.39
CA GLY A 91 -16.83 -0.04 -18.04
C GLY A 91 -15.81 1.10 -17.84
N GLY A 92 -15.95 2.22 -18.55
CA GLY A 92 -15.15 3.42 -18.31
C GLY A 92 -15.33 4.03 -16.91
N ARG A 93 -16.57 4.00 -16.38
CA ARG A 93 -16.84 4.44 -15.00
C ARG A 93 -16.29 3.44 -13.99
N LEU A 94 -16.50 2.15 -14.24
CA LEU A 94 -15.93 1.08 -13.41
C LEU A 94 -14.42 1.21 -13.28
N TYR A 95 -13.73 1.45 -14.40
CA TYR A 95 -12.28 1.63 -14.44
C TYR A 95 -11.83 2.80 -13.57
N ALA A 96 -12.43 3.98 -13.76
CA ALA A 96 -12.11 5.15 -12.96
C ALA A 96 -12.39 4.94 -11.47
N LEU A 97 -13.54 4.36 -11.12
CA LEU A 97 -13.89 4.14 -9.72
C LEU A 97 -13.00 3.07 -9.06
N MET A 98 -12.58 2.04 -9.80
CA MET A 98 -11.62 1.06 -9.29
C MET A 98 -10.24 1.67 -9.04
N ILE A 99 -9.78 2.57 -9.90
CA ILE A 99 -8.56 3.35 -9.65
C ILE A 99 -8.73 4.20 -8.40
N LEU A 100 -9.84 4.91 -8.25
CA LEU A 100 -10.09 5.74 -7.08
C LEU A 100 -10.23 4.92 -5.78
N LEU A 101 -10.79 3.71 -5.85
CA LEU A 101 -10.79 2.77 -4.73
C LEU A 101 -9.36 2.37 -4.35
N GLY A 102 -8.54 1.99 -5.33
CA GLY A 102 -7.13 1.67 -5.11
C GLY A 102 -6.37 2.85 -4.50
N ALA A 103 -6.65 4.07 -4.96
CA ALA A 103 -6.07 5.28 -4.42
C ALA A 103 -6.45 5.48 -2.94
N ALA A 104 -7.73 5.33 -2.60
CA ALA A 104 -8.21 5.48 -1.24
C ALA A 104 -7.63 4.42 -0.29
N VAL A 105 -7.56 3.16 -0.75
CA VAL A 105 -6.99 2.07 0.05
C VAL A 105 -5.50 2.28 0.27
N SER A 106 -4.73 2.60 -0.77
CA SER A 106 -3.28 2.83 -0.64
C SER A 106 -2.96 4.02 0.25
N ALA A 107 -3.72 5.11 0.11
CA ALA A 107 -3.59 6.27 0.99
C ALA A 107 -3.75 5.86 2.47
N LEU A 108 -4.69 4.96 2.80
CA LEU A 108 -5.01 4.62 4.19
C LEU A 108 -4.23 3.44 4.79
N PHE A 109 -3.87 2.43 4.00
CA PHE A 109 -3.53 1.07 4.48
C PHE A 109 -2.17 0.52 4.04
N ALA A 110 -1.35 1.37 3.43
CA ALA A 110 -0.11 1.05 2.74
C ALA A 110 -0.26 0.52 1.31
N ASN A 111 0.69 0.91 0.45
CA ASN A 111 0.77 0.50 -0.95
C ASN A 111 0.86 -1.02 -1.14
N ASP A 112 1.69 -1.69 -0.34
CA ASP A 112 1.93 -3.13 -0.45
C ASP A 112 0.68 -3.94 -0.10
N GLY A 113 -0.01 -3.55 0.97
CA GLY A 113 -1.29 -4.14 1.37
C GLY A 113 -2.36 -3.92 0.30
N ALA A 114 -2.45 -2.69 -0.24
CA ALA A 114 -3.36 -2.37 -1.33
C ALA A 114 -3.10 -3.25 -2.56
N ALA A 115 -1.85 -3.39 -2.98
CA ALA A 115 -1.47 -4.19 -4.14
C ALA A 115 -1.74 -5.68 -3.92
N LEU A 116 -1.38 -6.23 -2.77
CA LEU A 116 -1.53 -7.66 -2.46
C LEU A 116 -2.99 -8.07 -2.32
N ILE A 117 -3.83 -7.20 -1.74
CA ILE A 117 -5.23 -7.50 -1.42
C ILE A 117 -6.17 -7.13 -2.57
N LEU A 118 -6.04 -5.92 -3.15
CA LEU A 118 -6.98 -5.48 -4.19
C LEU A 118 -6.78 -6.22 -5.50
N THR A 119 -5.55 -6.58 -5.86
CA THR A 119 -5.27 -7.29 -7.12
C THR A 119 -6.08 -8.59 -7.27
N PRO A 120 -6.03 -9.55 -6.32
CA PRO A 120 -6.83 -10.77 -6.44
C PRO A 120 -8.34 -10.49 -6.42
N ILE A 121 -8.80 -9.49 -5.66
CA ILE A 121 -10.22 -9.09 -5.62
C ILE A 121 -10.67 -8.57 -6.99
N VAL A 122 -9.88 -7.67 -7.58
CA VAL A 122 -10.12 -7.10 -8.91
C VAL A 122 -10.11 -8.21 -9.95
N ILE A 123 -9.13 -9.13 -9.94
CA ILE A 123 -9.09 -10.26 -10.87
C ILE A 123 -10.34 -11.15 -10.73
N ALA A 124 -10.72 -11.51 -9.51
CA ALA A 124 -11.89 -12.35 -9.26
C ALA A 124 -13.18 -11.69 -9.78
N MET A 125 -13.35 -10.40 -9.55
CA MET A 125 -14.49 -9.63 -10.02
C MET A 125 -14.52 -9.52 -11.56
N LEU A 126 -13.39 -9.21 -12.19
CA LEU A 126 -13.31 -9.09 -13.66
C LEU A 126 -13.53 -10.45 -14.34
N THR A 127 -13.10 -11.53 -13.70
CA THR A 127 -13.39 -12.90 -14.12
C THR A 127 -14.88 -13.21 -14.02
N ALA A 128 -15.54 -12.82 -12.92
CA ALA A 128 -16.98 -12.96 -12.76
C ALA A 128 -17.77 -12.17 -13.82
N LEU A 129 -17.28 -10.98 -14.21
CA LEU A 129 -17.83 -10.15 -15.28
C LEU A 129 -17.45 -10.62 -16.70
N ARG A 130 -16.67 -11.70 -16.84
CA ARG A 130 -16.20 -12.27 -18.11
C ARG A 130 -15.44 -11.27 -18.98
N PHE A 131 -14.62 -10.42 -18.36
CA PHE A 131 -13.79 -9.48 -19.10
C PHE A 131 -12.67 -10.19 -19.86
N SER A 132 -12.24 -9.58 -20.97
CA SER A 132 -11.14 -10.10 -21.79
C SER A 132 -9.81 -10.06 -21.02
N PRO A 133 -8.82 -10.91 -21.37
CA PRO A 133 -7.49 -10.84 -20.75
C PRO A 133 -6.83 -9.46 -20.87
N ALA A 134 -7.03 -8.75 -21.99
CA ALA A 134 -6.54 -7.39 -22.19
C ALA A 134 -7.19 -6.38 -21.22
N SER A 135 -8.51 -6.48 -21.03
CA SER A 135 -9.24 -5.67 -20.05
C SER A 135 -8.79 -5.99 -18.63
N THR A 136 -8.62 -7.27 -18.28
CA THR A 136 -8.12 -7.68 -16.96
C THR A 136 -6.73 -7.11 -16.69
N LEU A 137 -5.83 -7.18 -17.68
CA LEU A 137 -4.51 -6.56 -17.58
C LEU A 137 -4.61 -5.06 -17.34
N ALA A 138 -5.46 -4.35 -18.09
CA ALA A 138 -5.64 -2.90 -17.92
C ALA A 138 -6.05 -2.51 -16.49
N PHE A 139 -6.98 -3.25 -15.88
CA PHE A 139 -7.44 -3.00 -14.52
C PHE A 139 -6.39 -3.37 -13.46
N VAL A 140 -5.70 -4.50 -13.64
CA VAL A 140 -4.64 -4.94 -12.69
C VAL A 140 -3.46 -3.99 -12.72
N MET A 141 -3.00 -3.58 -13.92
CA MET A 141 -1.94 -2.58 -14.06
C MET A 141 -2.37 -1.26 -13.45
N ALA A 142 -3.62 -0.85 -13.64
CA ALA A 142 -4.14 0.37 -13.03
C ALA A 142 -4.15 0.31 -11.50
N ALA A 143 -4.55 -0.83 -10.91
CA ALA A 143 -4.50 -1.06 -9.48
C ALA A 143 -3.07 -1.00 -8.94
N GLY A 144 -2.10 -1.58 -9.65
CA GLY A 144 -0.69 -1.53 -9.26
C GLY A 144 -0.11 -0.11 -9.30
N PHE A 145 -0.27 0.60 -10.43
CA PHE A 145 0.25 1.96 -10.57
C PHE A 145 -0.41 2.94 -9.60
N ILE A 146 -1.73 2.84 -9.40
CA ILE A 146 -2.39 3.74 -8.46
C ILE A 146 -2.05 3.41 -7.01
N ALA A 147 -1.84 2.14 -6.67
CA ALA A 147 -1.39 1.77 -5.33
C ALA A 147 -0.04 2.42 -5.01
N ASP A 148 0.88 2.48 -5.96
CA ASP A 148 2.14 3.19 -5.76
C ASP A 148 1.94 4.72 -5.69
N THR A 149 1.32 5.32 -6.71
CA THR A 149 1.10 6.78 -6.79
C THR A 149 0.34 7.33 -5.59
N ALA A 150 -0.71 6.64 -5.14
CA ALA A 150 -1.61 7.14 -4.11
C ALA A 150 -1.12 6.91 -2.67
N SER A 151 0.09 6.37 -2.53
CA SER A 151 0.73 6.10 -1.24
C SER A 151 1.51 7.30 -0.69
N LEU A 152 1.29 8.49 -1.24
CA LEU A 152 1.96 9.73 -0.84
C LEU A 152 1.32 10.50 0.33
N PRO A 153 -0.01 10.50 0.56
CA PRO A 153 -0.64 11.56 1.35
C PRO A 153 -0.39 11.45 2.85
N MET A 154 -0.11 10.26 3.38
CA MET A 154 0.18 10.07 4.80
C MET A 154 1.53 9.37 4.99
N ALA A 155 2.21 9.68 6.09
CA ALA A 155 3.48 9.04 6.41
C ALA A 155 3.31 7.51 6.50
N VAL A 156 2.20 7.03 7.05
CA VAL A 156 1.88 5.59 7.18
C VAL A 156 1.51 4.89 5.87
N SER A 157 1.28 5.63 4.78
CA SER A 157 0.86 5.06 3.48
C SER A 157 1.99 4.31 2.76
N ASN A 158 3.25 4.50 3.16
CA ASN A 158 4.40 3.83 2.55
C ASN A 158 5.56 3.78 3.55
N LEU A 159 6.27 2.65 3.62
CA LEU A 159 7.43 2.51 4.50
C LEU A 159 8.49 3.60 4.28
N VAL A 160 8.73 4.01 3.02
CA VAL A 160 9.69 5.06 2.67
C VAL A 160 9.28 6.41 3.29
N ASN A 161 7.98 6.68 3.37
CA ASN A 161 7.47 7.91 3.96
C ASN A 161 7.66 7.90 5.47
N ILE A 162 7.39 6.78 6.15
CA ILE A 162 7.59 6.65 7.61
C ILE A 162 9.07 6.90 7.95
N VAL A 163 9.98 6.19 7.26
CA VAL A 163 11.43 6.33 7.48
C VAL A 163 11.90 7.76 7.21
N SER A 164 11.40 8.40 6.15
CA SER A 164 11.79 9.77 5.82
C SER A 164 11.26 10.78 6.83
N ALA A 165 9.98 10.66 7.23
CA ALA A 165 9.36 11.55 8.20
C ALA A 165 10.03 11.45 9.57
N ASP A 166 10.31 10.23 10.04
CA ASP A 166 11.01 9.99 11.31
C ASP A 166 12.45 10.53 11.27
N PHE A 167 13.20 10.26 10.19
CA PHE A 167 14.58 10.71 10.05
C PHE A 167 14.72 12.25 10.02
N PHE A 168 13.81 12.94 9.34
CA PHE A 168 13.80 14.41 9.27
C PHE A 168 13.00 15.08 10.39
N GLY A 169 12.36 14.31 11.27
CA GLY A 169 11.53 14.82 12.36
C GLY A 169 10.28 15.58 11.88
N VAL A 170 9.71 15.19 10.74
CA VAL A 170 8.50 15.82 10.17
C VAL A 170 7.27 15.22 10.85
N GLY A 171 6.43 16.09 11.42
CA GLY A 171 5.17 15.67 12.04
C GLY A 171 4.18 15.07 11.04
N PHE A 172 3.29 14.21 11.51
CA PHE A 172 2.28 13.57 10.68
C PHE A 172 1.35 14.58 10.00
N GLY A 173 0.85 15.57 10.75
CA GLY A 173 -0.02 16.62 10.24
C GLY A 173 0.69 17.57 9.29
N GLU A 174 1.96 17.91 9.57
CA GLU A 174 2.80 18.70 8.67
C GLU A 174 3.01 17.96 7.33
N TYR A 175 3.44 16.70 7.40
CA TYR A 175 3.62 15.83 6.23
C TYR A 175 2.33 15.76 5.40
N ALA A 176 1.21 15.44 6.05
CA ALA A 176 -0.08 15.29 5.39
C ALA A 176 -0.55 16.60 4.74
N SER A 177 -0.34 17.75 5.39
CA SER A 177 -0.76 19.06 4.86
C SER A 177 -0.10 19.41 3.52
N VAL A 178 1.13 18.96 3.31
CA VAL A 178 1.89 19.17 2.07
C VAL A 178 1.58 18.06 1.06
N MET A 179 1.53 16.81 1.51
CA MET A 179 1.44 15.66 0.61
C MET A 179 0.03 15.35 0.12
N TRP A 180 -1.02 15.76 0.82
CA TRP A 180 -2.40 15.60 0.32
C TRP A 180 -2.64 16.33 -1.02
N PRO A 181 -2.30 17.63 -1.17
CA PRO A 181 -2.39 18.31 -2.46
C PRO A 181 -1.54 17.64 -3.56
N VAL A 182 -0.31 17.23 -3.23
CA VAL A 182 0.60 16.54 -4.16
C VAL A 182 -0.03 15.22 -4.62
N ASN A 183 -0.60 14.45 -3.68
CA ASN A 183 -1.27 13.20 -3.95
C ASN A 183 -2.47 13.37 -4.89
N LEU A 184 -3.30 14.42 -4.70
CA LEU A 184 -4.44 14.68 -5.59
C LEU A 184 -4.00 14.92 -7.03
N VAL A 185 -2.94 15.70 -7.23
CA VAL A 185 -2.38 15.96 -8.55
C VAL A 185 -1.79 14.67 -9.14
N ALA A 186 -1.06 13.89 -8.34
CA ALA A 186 -0.45 12.63 -8.77
C ALA A 186 -1.51 11.60 -9.17
N VAL A 187 -2.55 11.40 -8.35
CA VAL A 187 -3.69 10.53 -8.63
C VAL A 187 -4.42 10.97 -9.89
N ALA A 188 -4.67 12.27 -10.07
CA ALA A 188 -5.30 12.79 -11.28
C ALA A 188 -4.46 12.53 -12.53
N ALA A 189 -3.14 12.76 -12.46
CA ALA A 189 -2.21 12.51 -13.55
C ALA A 189 -2.13 11.01 -13.89
N THR A 190 -2.04 10.13 -12.89
CA THR A 190 -2.02 8.68 -13.08
C THR A 190 -3.33 8.18 -13.66
N LEU A 191 -4.48 8.61 -13.14
CA LEU A 191 -5.79 8.29 -13.69
C LEU A 191 -5.90 8.73 -15.16
N PHE A 192 -5.48 9.95 -15.48
CA PHE A 192 -5.51 10.47 -16.84
C PHE A 192 -4.62 9.66 -17.80
N MET A 193 -3.38 9.39 -17.40
CA MET A 193 -2.42 8.62 -18.21
C MET A 193 -2.90 7.18 -18.43
N LEU A 194 -3.32 6.49 -17.37
CA LEU A 194 -3.83 5.12 -17.45
C LEU A 194 -5.10 5.05 -18.30
N TRP A 195 -6.02 5.99 -18.11
CA TRP A 195 -7.23 6.06 -18.93
C TRP A 195 -6.88 6.28 -20.40
N MET A 196 -5.97 7.21 -20.72
CA MET A 196 -5.56 7.46 -22.10
C MET A 196 -4.90 6.23 -22.75
N PHE A 197 -4.06 5.54 -22.00
CA PHE A 197 -3.31 4.36 -22.48
C PHE A 197 -4.24 3.17 -22.70
N TYR A 198 -5.09 2.85 -21.72
CA TYR A 198 -5.94 1.66 -21.73
C TYR A 198 -7.35 1.89 -22.28
N ARG A 199 -7.72 3.10 -22.74
CA ARG A 199 -9.08 3.43 -23.23
C ARG A 199 -9.66 2.45 -24.26
N LYS A 200 -8.82 1.77 -25.03
CA LYS A 200 -9.24 0.79 -26.05
C LYS A 200 -9.52 -0.60 -25.47
N ASP A 201 -8.89 -0.92 -24.34
CA ASP A 201 -8.99 -2.23 -23.68
C ASP A 201 -10.09 -2.23 -22.61
N ILE A 202 -10.62 -1.06 -22.25
CA ILE A 202 -11.75 -0.91 -21.33
C ILE A 202 -13.04 -1.28 -22.06
N PRO A 203 -13.84 -2.25 -21.55
CA PRO A 203 -15.10 -2.60 -22.17
C PRO A 203 -16.11 -1.44 -22.08
N ALA A 204 -16.93 -1.26 -23.11
CA ALA A 204 -17.93 -0.20 -23.12
C ALA A 204 -19.00 -0.41 -22.03
N GLN A 205 -19.46 -1.66 -21.87
CA GLN A 205 -20.51 -2.03 -20.95
C GLN A 205 -20.20 -3.34 -20.21
N TYR A 206 -20.79 -3.52 -19.05
CA TYR A 206 -20.78 -4.76 -18.27
C TYR A 206 -22.10 -4.94 -17.54
N ASP A 207 -22.42 -6.18 -17.17
CA ASP A 207 -23.63 -6.50 -16.41
C ASP A 207 -23.31 -6.61 -14.93
N SER A 208 -23.76 -5.63 -14.14
CA SER A 208 -23.57 -5.61 -12.69
C SER A 208 -24.35 -6.70 -11.95
N ASN A 209 -25.35 -7.32 -12.58
CA ASN A 209 -26.14 -8.39 -11.96
C ASN A 209 -25.39 -9.72 -11.87
N GLN A 210 -24.27 -9.86 -12.59
CA GLN A 210 -23.39 -11.03 -12.49
C GLN A 210 -22.55 -11.02 -11.20
N LEU A 211 -22.54 -9.92 -10.46
CA LEU A 211 -21.79 -9.77 -9.22
C LEU A 211 -22.63 -10.13 -8.00
N GLU A 212 -22.00 -10.81 -7.04
CA GLU A 212 -22.58 -11.12 -5.71
C GLU A 212 -23.12 -9.84 -5.02
N ALA A 213 -24.08 -10.03 -4.12
CA ALA A 213 -24.52 -8.95 -3.23
C ALA A 213 -23.38 -8.55 -2.26
N PRO A 214 -23.09 -7.25 -2.07
CA PRO A 214 -22.09 -6.81 -1.11
C PRO A 214 -22.30 -7.35 0.29
N ASP A 215 -23.56 -7.52 0.73
CA ASP A 215 -23.85 -8.06 2.05
C ASP A 215 -23.50 -9.56 2.16
N ALA A 216 -23.47 -10.29 1.04
CA ALA A 216 -23.17 -11.72 1.03
C ALA A 216 -21.68 -12.02 1.25
N VAL A 217 -20.80 -11.02 1.13
CA VAL A 217 -19.35 -11.19 1.29
C VAL A 217 -18.84 -10.81 2.68
N ILE A 218 -19.71 -10.25 3.53
CA ILE A 218 -19.38 -9.97 4.94
C ILE A 218 -19.35 -11.30 5.67
N ARG A 219 -18.15 -11.76 6.04
CA ARG A 219 -17.97 -13.06 6.72
C ARG A 219 -18.44 -13.00 8.18
N ASP A 220 -18.09 -11.93 8.88
CA ASP A 220 -18.51 -11.68 10.26
C ASP A 220 -18.86 -10.21 10.47
N ARG A 221 -20.09 -9.96 10.91
CA ARG A 221 -20.64 -8.61 11.02
C ARG A 221 -20.01 -7.84 12.19
N ALA A 222 -19.65 -8.53 13.26
CA ALA A 222 -19.00 -7.90 14.41
C ALA A 222 -17.59 -7.43 14.04
N THR A 223 -16.81 -8.28 13.38
CA THR A 223 -15.46 -7.97 12.90
C THR A 223 -15.49 -6.88 11.84
N PHE A 224 -16.47 -6.88 10.93
CA PHE A 224 -16.63 -5.81 9.94
C PHE A 224 -16.88 -4.44 10.60
N ILE A 225 -17.79 -4.37 11.58
CA ILE A 225 -18.06 -3.13 12.33
C ILE A 225 -16.85 -2.73 13.17
N ALA A 226 -16.22 -3.68 13.84
CA ALA A 226 -15.00 -3.45 14.61
C ALA A 226 -13.87 -2.92 13.71
N GLY A 227 -13.75 -3.41 12.47
CA GLY A 227 -12.80 -2.92 11.48
C GLY A 227 -12.97 -1.43 11.18
N TRP A 228 -14.20 -0.95 11.01
CA TRP A 228 -14.49 0.47 10.85
C TRP A 228 -14.11 1.29 12.09
N TRP A 229 -14.39 0.76 13.29
CA TRP A 229 -13.97 1.41 14.53
C TRP A 229 -12.45 1.45 14.67
N VAL A 230 -11.75 0.36 14.35
CA VAL A 230 -10.27 0.29 14.36
C VAL A 230 -9.69 1.28 13.37
N LEU A 231 -10.23 1.38 12.14
CA LEU A 231 -9.80 2.37 11.16
C LEU A 231 -10.00 3.79 11.68
N GLY A 232 -11.19 4.09 12.21
CA GLY A 232 -11.50 5.41 12.77
C GLY A 232 -10.59 5.76 13.95
N LEU A 233 -10.39 4.83 14.88
CA LEU A 233 -9.51 4.99 16.03
C LEU A 233 -8.05 5.12 15.62
N LEU A 234 -7.59 4.42 14.59
CA LEU A 234 -6.24 4.53 14.07
C LEU A 234 -6.01 5.90 13.45
N LEU A 235 -6.91 6.37 12.58
CA LEU A 235 -6.82 7.72 12.00
C LEU A 235 -6.87 8.79 13.10
N VAL A 236 -7.81 8.69 14.04
CA VAL A 236 -7.88 9.62 15.18
C VAL A 236 -6.63 9.53 16.04
N GLY A 237 -6.09 8.34 16.30
CA GLY A 237 -4.86 8.13 17.05
C GLY A 237 -3.67 8.81 16.38
N LEU A 238 -3.50 8.63 15.06
CA LEU A 238 -2.42 9.25 14.30
C LEU A 238 -2.46 10.79 14.38
N PHE A 239 -3.64 11.41 14.31
CA PHE A 239 -3.80 12.87 14.40
C PHE A 239 -3.82 13.40 15.84
N ALA A 240 -4.38 12.66 16.80
CA ALA A 240 -4.60 13.12 18.17
C ALA A 240 -3.41 12.85 19.10
N LEU A 241 -2.52 11.92 18.76
CA LEU A 241 -1.30 11.65 19.52
C LEU A 241 -0.17 12.64 19.18
N GLU A 242 -0.25 13.35 18.05
CA GLU A 242 0.74 14.33 17.60
C GLU A 242 0.96 15.53 18.54
N PRO A 243 -0.09 16.16 19.12
CA PRO A 243 0.09 17.30 20.01
C PRO A 243 0.68 16.94 21.39
N LEU A 244 0.68 15.67 21.77
CA LEU A 244 0.98 15.25 23.14
C LEU A 244 2.47 15.23 23.48
N ARG A 245 3.40 15.35 22.51
CA ARG A 245 4.87 15.22 22.69
C ARG A 245 5.33 14.00 23.50
N LEU A 246 4.42 13.10 23.85
CA LEU A 246 4.73 11.69 23.89
C LEU A 246 5.31 11.45 22.51
N SER A 247 6.58 11.04 22.44
CA SER A 247 7.09 10.37 21.26
C SER A 247 6.02 9.37 20.93
N ILE A 248 5.21 9.70 19.93
CA ILE A 248 4.31 8.71 19.39
C ILE A 248 5.32 7.65 18.93
N PRO A 249 5.12 6.38 19.29
CA PRO A 249 5.69 5.34 18.47
C PRO A 249 5.04 5.50 17.06
N VAL A 250 5.57 6.40 16.23
CA VAL A 250 5.22 6.65 14.80
C VAL A 250 6.07 5.83 13.87
#